data_AF-A0A409XL87-F1
#
_entry.id   AF-A0A409XL87-F1
#
_cell.length_a   1.000
_cell.length_b   1.000
_cell.length_c   1.000
_cell.angle_alpha   90.00
_cell.angle_beta   90.00
_cell.angle_gamma   90.00
#
_symmetry.space_group_name_H-M   'P 1'
#
loop_
_entity.id
_entity.type
_entity.pdbx_description
1 polymer ?
#
loop_
_entity_poly.entity_id
_entity_poly.type
_entity_poly.pdbx_seq_one_letter_code
_entity_poly.pdbx_strand_id
1 'polypeptide(L)'
;MPVGSATCPVTALQNLVIFDPKPLTEPLFSDALGNTLSQQAFLAILKKWLVLIGVDESKDSGHSFCWGTATSAASIEMLAVFITGKKKQAV
;
A
#
# COMPACT_ATOMS: atom_id res chain seq x y z
N MET A 1 11.90 1.83 -4.51
CA MET A 1 11.92 2.39 -3.15
C MET A 1 13.13 1.83 -2.41
N PRO A 2 13.89 2.64 -1.65
CA PRO A 2 15.05 2.14 -0.92
C PRO A 2 14.61 1.20 0.21
N VAL A 3 15.31 0.08 0.33
CA VAL A 3 15.12 -0.91 1.41
C VAL A 3 15.41 -0.24 2.76
N GLY A 4 14.53 -0.43 3.75
CA GLY A 4 14.70 0.16 5.10
C GLY A 4 14.08 1.54 5.31
N SER A 5 13.47 2.16 4.29
CA SER A 5 12.66 3.36 4.47
C SER A 5 11.37 3.06 5.26
N ALA A 6 10.87 4.01 6.05
CA ALA A 6 9.56 3.91 6.69
C ALA A 6 8.39 3.79 5.68
N THR A 7 8.64 4.15 4.42
CA THR A 7 7.70 3.96 3.31
C THR A 7 7.79 2.56 2.67
N CYS A 8 8.75 1.72 3.07
CA CYS A 8 8.82 0.33 2.67
C CYS A 8 7.75 -0.46 3.44
N PRO A 9 6.82 -1.17 2.75
CA PRO A 9 5.73 -1.89 3.42
C PRO A 9 6.21 -2.93 4.44
N VAL A 10 7.32 -3.61 4.14
CA VAL A 10 7.92 -4.61 5.03
C VAL A 10 8.44 -3.96 6.31
N THR A 11 9.17 -2.86 6.19
CA THR A 11 9.68 -2.12 7.35
C THR A 11 8.54 -1.52 8.17
N ALA A 12 7.50 -1.00 7.52
CA ALA A 12 6.30 -0.52 8.22
C ALA A 12 5.60 -1.64 9.01
N LEU A 13 5.50 -2.84 8.44
CA LEU A 13 4.90 -3.99 9.11
C LEU A 13 5.76 -4.49 10.28
N GLN A 14 7.09 -4.53 10.11
CA GLN A 14 8.02 -4.85 11.20
C GLN A 14 7.89 -3.86 12.36
N ASN A 15 7.83 -2.57 12.05
CA ASN A 15 7.63 -1.53 13.06
C ASN A 15 6.29 -1.71 13.77
N LEU A 16 5.21 -2.03 13.06
CA LEU A 16 3.90 -2.28 13.67
C LEU A 16 3.99 -3.39 14.72
N VAL A 17 4.65 -4.52 14.42
CA VAL A 17 4.80 -5.63 15.37
C VAL A 17 5.67 -5.27 16.56
N ILE A 18 6.66 -4.38 16.39
CA ILE A 18 7.54 -3.91 17.48
C ILE A 18 6.81 -2.93 18.40
N PHE A 19 6.06 -1.97 17.85
CA PHE A 19 5.41 -0.90 18.62
C PHE A 19 4.03 -1.28 19.15
N ASP A 20 3.34 -2.21 18.49
CA ASP A 20 2.01 -2.70 18.86
C ASP A 20 1.97 -4.25 18.80
N PRO A 21 2.67 -4.93 19.72
CA PRO A 21 2.76 -6.38 19.73
C PRO A 21 1.39 -6.99 20.08
N LYS A 22 0.77 -7.67 19.11
CA LYS A 22 -0.50 -8.38 19.31
C LYS A 22 -0.32 -9.90 19.45
N PRO A 23 -1.18 -10.58 20.23
CA PRO A 23 -1.23 -12.04 20.25
C PRO A 23 -1.50 -12.63 18.86
N LEU A 24 -1.01 -13.84 18.60
CA LEU A 24 -1.26 -14.55 17.33
C LEU A 24 -2.75 -14.85 17.07
N THR A 25 -3.58 -14.79 18.12
CA THR A 25 -5.03 -15.02 18.05
C THR A 25 -5.82 -13.77 17.73
N GLU A 26 -5.18 -12.59 17.70
CA GLU A 26 -5.83 -11.30 17.45
C GLU A 26 -5.57 -10.82 16.01
N PRO A 27 -6.50 -10.04 15.43
CA PRO A 27 -6.30 -9.46 14.12
C PRO A 27 -5.11 -8.50 14.11
N LEU A 28 -4.33 -8.52 13.03
CA LEU A 28 -3.16 -7.64 12.88
C LEU A 28 -3.54 -6.16 12.91
N PHE A 29 -4.67 -5.81 12.29
CA PHE A 29 -5.24 -4.46 12.29
C PHE A 29 -6.58 -4.45 13.02
N SER A 30 -6.68 -3.56 14.00
CA SER A 30 -7.90 -3.35 14.79
C SER A 30 -8.29 -1.88 14.76
N ASP A 31 -9.57 -1.60 14.94
CA ASP A 31 -10.05 -0.24 15.20
C ASP A 31 -9.69 0.21 16.63
N ALA A 32 -10.02 1.47 16.97
CA ALA A 32 -9.77 2.03 18.30
C ALA A 32 -10.54 1.32 19.43
N LEU A 33 -11.51 0.47 19.10
CA LEU A 33 -12.30 -0.32 20.04
C LEU A 33 -11.77 -1.76 20.16
N GLY A 34 -10.70 -2.11 19.44
CA GLY A 34 -10.11 -3.44 19.44
C GLY A 34 -10.79 -4.45 18.52
N ASN A 35 -11.80 -4.04 17.75
CA ASN A 35 -12.43 -4.94 16.78
C ASN A 35 -11.59 -5.04 15.51
N THR A 36 -11.71 -6.15 14.78
CA THR A 36 -11.09 -6.30 13.45
C THR A 36 -11.41 -5.10 12.57
N LEU A 37 -10.37 -4.49 11.97
CA LEU A 37 -10.54 -3.31 11.13
C LEU A 37 -11.42 -3.64 9.91
N SER A 38 -12.60 -3.02 9.84
CA SER A 38 -13.50 -3.21 8.70
C SER A 38 -13.02 -2.43 7.47
N GLN A 39 -13.39 -2.92 6.28
CA GLN A 39 -13.07 -2.23 5.03
C GLN A 39 -13.60 -0.78 5.01
N GLN A 40 -14.81 -0.56 5.53
CA GLN A 40 -15.41 0.77 5.57
C GLN A 40 -14.64 1.70 6.50
N ALA A 41 -14.22 1.21 7.67
CA ALA A 41 -13.40 1.97 8.61
C ALA A 41 -12.04 2.34 7.98
N PHE A 42 -11.40 1.38 7.31
CA PHE A 42 -10.16 1.63 6.57
C PHE A 42 -10.33 2.70 5.48
N LEU A 43 -11.37 2.57 4.64
CA LEU A 43 -11.63 3.54 3.57
C LEU A 43 -11.94 4.93 4.12
N ALA A 44 -12.67 5.03 5.24
CA ALA A 44 -12.95 6.30 5.88
C ALA A 44 -11.66 6.98 6.38
N ILE A 45 -10.72 6.22 6.94
CA ILE A 45 -9.40 6.74 7.35
C ILE A 45 -8.61 7.19 6.13
N LEU A 46 -8.52 6.34 5.09
CA LEU A 46 -7.79 6.64 3.87
C LEU A 46 -8.30 7.94 3.21
N LYS A 47 -9.62 8.07 3.06
CA LYS A 47 -10.24 9.26 2.47
C LYS A 47 -9.93 10.54 3.25
N LYS A 48 -9.98 10.49 4.59
CA LYS A 48 -9.57 11.63 5.43
C LYS A 48 -8.14 12.09 5.15
N TRP A 49 -7.21 11.15 4.99
CA TRP A 49 -5.82 11.46 4.65
C TRP A 49 -5.69 12.02 3.23
N LEU A 50 -6.43 11.49 2.26
CA LEU A 50 -6.45 11.99 0.89
C LEU A 50 -6.95 13.43 0.81
N VAL A 51 -8.06 13.74 1.48
CA VAL A 51 -8.59 15.11 1.57
C VAL A 51 -7.57 16.05 2.19
N LEU A 52 -6.87 15.61 3.25
CA LEU A 52 -5.85 16.42 3.92
C LEU A 52 -4.70 16.81 2.98
N ILE A 53 -4.34 15.95 2.03
CA ILE A 53 -3.28 16.23 1.03
C ILE A 53 -3.83 16.83 -0.28
N GLY A 54 -5.10 17.25 -0.31
CA GLY A 54 -5.73 17.91 -1.44
C GLY A 54 -6.20 16.98 -2.57
N VAL A 55 -6.31 15.67 -2.30
CA VAL A 55 -6.82 14.68 -3.27
C VAL A 55 -8.33 14.51 -3.10
N ASP A 56 -9.05 14.48 -4.22
CA ASP A 56 -10.50 14.30 -4.28
C ASP A 56 -10.91 12.86 -3.89
N GLU A 57 -11.52 12.73 -2.70
CA GLU A 57 -11.95 11.46 -2.12
C GLU A 57 -13.07 10.75 -2.89
N SER A 58 -13.81 11.47 -3.75
CA SER A 58 -14.92 10.88 -4.50
C SER A 58 -14.45 9.92 -5.59
N LYS A 59 -13.17 9.99 -5.96
CA LYS A 59 -12.52 9.17 -6.99
C LYS A 59 -11.79 7.95 -6.44
N ASP A 60 -11.72 7.80 -5.11
CA ASP A 60 -11.03 6.69 -4.48
C ASP A 60 -11.99 5.70 -3.81
N SER A 61 -12.01 4.47 -4.34
CA SER A 61 -12.77 3.32 -3.83
C SER A 61 -11.87 2.25 -3.21
N GLY A 62 -10.56 2.52 -3.04
CA GLY A 62 -9.55 1.51 -2.73
C GLY A 62 -9.17 0.64 -3.94
N HIS A 63 -10.11 0.38 -4.86
CA HIS A 63 -9.82 -0.25 -6.15
C HIS A 63 -8.95 0.64 -7.04
N SER A 64 -9.13 1.96 -6.96
CA SER A 64 -8.25 2.97 -7.58
C SER A 64 -6.83 2.90 -7.04
N PHE A 65 -6.65 2.66 -5.74
CA PHE A 65 -5.35 2.47 -5.12
C PHE A 65 -4.65 1.20 -5.64
N CYS A 66 -5.34 0.06 -5.68
CA CYS A 66 -4.81 -1.18 -6.26
C CYS A 66 -4.48 -1.04 -7.76
N TRP A 67 -5.29 -0.29 -8.50
CA TRP A 67 -4.99 -0.02 -9.91
C TRP A 67 -3.74 0.85 -10.05
N GLY A 68 -3.63 1.91 -9.25
CA GLY A 68 -2.45 2.77 -9.20
C GLY A 68 -1.17 2.03 -8.81
N THR A 69 -1.23 1.09 -7.85
CA THR A 69 -0.07 0.25 -7.50
C THR A 69 0.31 -0.70 -8.64
N ALA A 70 -0.67 -1.32 -9.31
CA ALA A 70 -0.43 -2.18 -10.47
C ALA A 70 0.19 -1.41 -11.64
N THR A 71 -0.34 -0.23 -11.98
CA THR A 71 0.22 0.64 -13.03
C THR A 71 1.63 1.13 -12.68
N SER A 72 1.87 1.46 -11.41
CA SER A 72 3.21 1.86 -10.94
C SER A 72 4.20 0.70 -11.03
N ALA A 73 3.80 -0.50 -10.62
CA ALA A 73 4.62 -1.70 -10.74
C ALA A 73 4.95 -2.01 -12.22
N ALA A 74 3.96 -1.93 -13.11
CA ALA A 74 4.15 -2.12 -14.55
C ALA A 74 5.05 -1.04 -15.17
N SER A 75 5.00 0.19 -14.67
CA SER A 75 5.89 1.28 -15.12
C SER A 75 7.34 1.04 -14.69
N ILE A 76 7.55 0.50 -13.49
CA ILE A 76 8.87 0.08 -13.00
C ILE A 76 9.39 -1.13 -13.79
N GLU A 77 8.53 -2.10 -14.12
CA GLU A 77 8.90 -3.22 -15.00
C GLU A 77 9.27 -2.74 -16.41
N MET A 78 8.52 -1.81 -16.99
CA MET A 78 8.85 -1.22 -18.29
C MET A 78 10.21 -0.50 -18.24
N LEU A 79 10.47 0.25 -17.16
CA LEU A 79 11.76 0.93 -16.96
C LEU A 79 12.91 -0.09 -16.84
N ALA A 80 12.68 -1.21 -16.14
CA ALA A 80 13.65 -2.29 -16.02
C ALA A 80 13.93 -2.97 -17.38
N VAL A 81 12.94 -3.13 -18.25
CA VAL A 81 13.14 -3.66 -19.62
C VAL A 81 13.98 -2.71 -20.48
N PHE A 82 13.74 -1.39 -20.38
CA PHE A 82 14.52 -0.39 -21.11
C PHE A 82 15.98 -0.30 -20.63
N ILE A 83 16.22 -0.42 -19.31
CA ILE A 83 17.58 -0.39 -18.74
C ILE A 83 18.34 -1.71 -18.98
N THR A 84 17.65 -2.85 -18.99
CA THR A 84 18.29 -4.17 -19.17
C THR A 84 18.45 -4.62 -20.63
N GLY A 85 17.99 -3.84 -21.60
CA GLY A 85 18.29 -4.06 -23.01
C GLY A 85 17.82 -5.41 -23.57
N LYS A 86 16.84 -6.08 -22.97
CA LYS A 86 16.24 -7.29 -23.57
C LYS A 86 15.32 -6.88 -24.72
N LYS A 87 15.90 -6.72 -25.91
CA LYS A 87 15.15 -6.84 -27.18
C LYS A 87 14.32 -8.12 -27.11
N LYS A 88 12.99 -7.99 -27.22
CA LYS A 88 12.16 -9.12 -27.65
C LYS A 88 12.77 -9.65 -28.95
N GLN A 89 13.33 -10.86 -28.92
CA GLN A 89 13.52 -11.61 -30.15
C GLN A 89 12.12 -11.99 -30.63
N ALA A 90 11.76 -11.43 -31.77
CA ALA A 90 10.58 -11.81 -32.52
C ALA A 90 10.98 -12.93 -33.47
N VAL A 91 10.18 -14.00 -33.42
CA VAL A 91 10.07 -15.17 -34.31
C VAL A 91 11.27 -16.11 -34.34
#